data_AF-A0A7C2ZWB0-F1
#
_entry.id   AF-A0A7C2ZWB0-F1
#
_cell.length_a   1.000
_cell.length_b   1.000
_cell.length_c   1.000
_cell.angle_alpha   90.00
_cell.angle_beta   90.00
_cell.angle_gamma   90.00
#
_symmetry.space_group_name_H-M   'P 1'
#
loop_
_entity.id
_entity.type
_entity.pdbx_description
1 polymer ?
#
loop_
_entity_poly.entity_id
_entity_poly.type
_entity_poly.pdbx_seq_one_letter_code
_entity_poly.pdbx_strand_id
1 'polypeptide(L)'
;MKRESGFTLLEVLLVATLLGMIVAVIVPNLGVGFRIWSSTGESMEIIQDSRITLQKMMKDIRNAEEITDISSESISLIDENGDSIDYGLFYSDGEPYLG
;
A
#
# COMPACT_ATOMS: atom_id res chain seq x y z
N MET A 1 10.28 37.63 -53.30
CA MET A 1 10.65 38.04 -51.93
C MET A 1 9.75 37.29 -50.96
N LYS A 2 10.29 36.40 -50.12
CA LYS A 2 9.52 35.73 -49.06
C LYS A 2 9.31 36.74 -47.94
N ARG A 3 8.06 37.02 -47.58
CA ARG A 3 7.72 37.83 -46.40
C ARG A 3 7.83 36.92 -45.19
N GLU A 4 8.83 37.15 -44.35
CA GLU A 4 8.89 36.57 -43.02
C GLU A 4 7.93 37.39 -42.13
N SER A 5 6.81 36.78 -41.73
CA SER A 5 5.87 37.37 -40.80
C SER A 5 6.37 37.13 -39.37
N GLY A 6 6.79 38.19 -38.68
CA GLY A 6 7.07 38.15 -37.25
C GLY A 6 5.77 38.09 -36.42
N PHE A 7 5.87 37.55 -35.21
CA PHE A 7 4.76 37.50 -34.25
C PHE A 7 4.42 38.90 -33.73
N THR A 8 3.13 39.18 -33.57
CA THR A 8 2.69 40.44 -32.95
C THR A 8 2.78 40.34 -31.42
N LEU A 9 2.99 41.46 -30.74
CA LEU A 9 2.96 41.51 -29.26
C LEU A 9 1.64 40.97 -28.69
N LEU A 10 0.53 41.25 -29.37
CA LEU A 10 -0.79 40.81 -28.97
C LEU A 10 -0.91 39.28 -29.07
N GLU A 11 -0.39 38.69 -30.14
CA GLU A 11 -0.38 37.24 -30.34
C GLU A 11 0.43 36.52 -29.26
N VAL A 12 1.59 37.05 -28.90
CA VAL A 12 2.41 36.49 -27.78
C VAL A 12 1.65 36.60 -26.45
N LEU A 13 0.96 37.71 -26.19
CA LEU A 13 0.18 37.91 -24.97
C LEU A 13 -1.05 36.97 -24.89
N LEU A 14 -1.71 36.74 -26.02
CA LEU A 14 -2.84 35.81 -26.12
C LEU A 14 -2.39 34.36 -25.89
N VAL A 15 -1.27 33.96 -26.50
CA VAL A 15 -0.71 32.61 -26.30
C VAL A 15 -0.26 32.41 -24.86
N ALA A 16 0.38 33.42 -24.24
CA ALA A 16 0.81 33.35 -22.85
C ALA A 16 -0.36 33.23 -21.86
N THR A 17 -1.45 33.96 -22.10
CA THR A 17 -2.66 33.88 -21.26
C THR A 17 -3.35 32.53 -21.41
N LEU A 18 -3.47 32.00 -22.64
CA LEU A 18 -4.01 30.65 -22.88
C LEU A 18 -3.15 29.56 -22.23
N LEU A 19 -1.82 29.62 -22.38
CA LEU A 19 -0.90 28.69 -21.72
C LEU A 19 -1.02 28.76 -20.19
N GLY A 20 -1.08 29.96 -19.62
CA GLY A 20 -1.26 30.15 -18.18
C GLY A 20 -2.56 29.52 -17.68
N MET A 21 -3.65 29.66 -18.43
CA MET A 21 -4.94 29.07 -18.10
C MET A 21 -4.90 27.53 -18.15
N ILE A 22 -4.23 26.96 -19.15
CA ILE A 22 -4.02 25.50 -19.26
C ILE A 22 -3.20 24.99 -18.07
N VAL A 23 -2.09 25.64 -17.75
CA VAL A 23 -1.20 25.26 -16.63
C VAL A 23 -1.94 25.35 -15.30
N ALA A 24 -2.74 26.39 -15.09
CA ALA A 24 -3.52 26.59 -13.87
C ALA A 24 -4.53 25.44 -13.62
N VAL A 25 -5.03 24.80 -14.67
CA VAL A 25 -5.91 23.63 -14.55
C VAL A 25 -5.11 22.35 -14.37
N ILE A 26 -4.03 22.14 -15.14
CA ILE A 26 -3.29 20.86 -15.14
C ILE A 26 -2.49 20.65 -13.85
N VAL A 27 -1.75 21.66 -13.39
CA VAL A 27 -0.82 21.53 -12.25
C VAL A 27 -1.49 21.02 -10.97
N PRO A 28 -2.63 21.57 -10.50
CA PRO A 28 -3.27 21.07 -9.28
C PRO A 28 -3.79 19.63 -9.43
N ASN A 29 -4.19 19.22 -10.64
CA ASN A 29 -4.68 17.85 -10.90
C ASN A 29 -3.56 16.80 -10.85
N LEU A 30 -2.32 17.16 -11.20
CA LEU A 30 -1.18 16.25 -11.09
C LEU A 30 -0.92 15.83 -9.64
N GLY A 31 -1.10 16.74 -8.67
CA GLY A 31 -0.92 16.44 -7.25
C GLY A 31 -1.88 15.39 -6.70
N VAL A 32 -3.08 15.28 -7.28
CA VAL A 32 -4.08 14.26 -6.90
C VAL A 32 -3.63 12.87 -7.36
N GLY A 33 -3.11 12.75 -8.58
CA GLY A 33 -2.58 11.48 -9.10
C GLY A 33 -1.43 10.92 -8.27
N PHE A 34 -0.50 11.78 -7.84
CA PHE A 34 0.60 11.36 -6.97
C PHE A 34 0.14 10.87 -5.60
N ARG A 35 -0.87 11.51 -4.99
CA ARG A 35 -1.43 11.07 -3.70
C ARG A 35 -2.15 9.72 -3.79
N ILE A 36 -2.85 9.47 -4.89
CA ILE A 36 -3.53 8.18 -5.13
C ILE A 36 -2.51 7.06 -5.36
N TRP A 37 -1.44 7.36 -6.09
CA TRP A 37 -0.36 6.40 -6.30
C TRP A 37 0.31 6.00 -4.97
N SER A 38 0.59 6.97 -4.10
CA SER A 38 1.22 6.68 -2.80
C SER A 38 0.29 5.93 -1.84
N SER A 39 -1.00 6.29 -1.79
CA SER A 39 -1.96 5.64 -0.87
C SER A 39 -2.32 4.20 -1.27
N THR A 40 -2.15 3.84 -2.54
CA THR A 40 -2.37 2.47 -3.03
C THR A 40 -1.26 1.52 -2.54
N GLY A 41 -0.04 2.00 -2.34
CA GLY A 41 1.07 1.20 -1.82
C GLY A 41 0.86 0.75 -0.37
N GLU A 42 0.46 1.67 0.50
CA GLU A 42 0.35 1.42 1.95
C GLU A 42 -0.72 0.36 2.30
N SER A 43 -1.88 0.40 1.63
CA SER A 43 -2.93 -0.62 1.85
C SER A 43 -2.56 -1.98 1.25
N MET A 44 -1.80 -2.00 0.16
CA MET A 44 -1.36 -3.22 -0.49
C MET A 44 -0.31 -3.97 0.34
N GLU A 45 0.56 -3.25 1.04
CA GLU A 45 1.55 -3.82 1.96
C GLU A 45 0.87 -4.53 3.14
N ILE A 46 -0.05 -3.86 3.84
CA ILE A 46 -0.79 -4.43 4.97
C ILE A 46 -1.58 -5.69 4.56
N ILE A 47 -2.21 -5.67 3.38
CA ILE A 47 -2.96 -6.82 2.87
C ILE A 47 -2.02 -7.98 2.51
N GLN A 48 -0.86 -7.70 1.91
CA GLN A 48 0.12 -8.75 1.58
C GLN A 48 0.69 -9.40 2.84
N ASP A 49 1.07 -8.60 3.82
CA ASP A 49 1.61 -9.09 5.09
C ASP A 49 0.59 -9.94 5.85
N SER A 50 -0.67 -9.49 5.88
CA SER A 50 -1.78 -10.27 6.43
C SER A 50 -1.97 -11.61 5.71
N ARG A 51 -1.84 -11.64 4.38
CA ARG A 51 -1.96 -12.89 3.60
C ARG A 51 -0.84 -13.87 3.91
N ILE A 52 0.40 -13.38 4.02
CA ILE A 52 1.57 -14.21 4.34
C ILE A 52 1.41 -14.80 5.74
N THR A 53 1.02 -13.97 6.72
CA THR A 53 0.79 -14.41 8.10
C THR A 53 -0.32 -15.45 8.19
N LEU A 54 -1.45 -15.25 7.50
CA LEU A 54 -2.52 -16.25 7.42
C LEU A 54 -2.06 -17.56 6.76
N GLN A 55 -1.25 -17.49 5.72
CA GLN A 55 -0.69 -18.68 5.07
C GLN A 55 0.25 -19.44 6.00
N LYS A 56 1.07 -18.73 6.79
CA LYS A 56 1.92 -19.34 7.83
C LYS A 56 1.05 -20.02 8.90
N MET A 57 0.06 -19.32 9.45
CA MET A 57 -0.89 -19.89 10.41
C MET A 57 -1.58 -21.16 9.88
N MET A 58 -2.09 -21.12 8.66
CA MET A 58 -2.73 -22.30 8.04
C MET A 58 -1.76 -23.45 7.84
N LYS A 59 -0.50 -23.16 7.49
CA LYS A 59 0.55 -24.18 7.36
C LYS A 59 0.83 -24.82 8.71
N ASP A 60 0.98 -24.03 9.76
CA ASP A 60 1.31 -24.51 11.10
C ASP A 60 0.13 -25.31 11.68
N ILE A 61 -1.12 -24.87 11.50
CA ILE A 61 -2.31 -25.66 11.86
C ILE A 61 -2.35 -27.00 11.13
N ARG A 62 -1.99 -27.03 9.84
CA ARG A 62 -1.99 -28.27 9.05
C ARG A 62 -0.87 -29.24 9.47
N ASN A 63 0.24 -28.70 9.93
CA ASN A 63 1.43 -29.45 10.34
C ASN A 63 1.44 -29.75 11.85
N ALA A 64 0.52 -29.17 12.62
CA ALA A 64 0.45 -29.38 14.05
C ALA A 64 0.26 -30.87 14.39
N GLU A 65 1.10 -31.36 15.30
CA GLU A 65 0.99 -32.70 15.85
C GLU A 65 -0.16 -32.76 16.86
N GLU A 66 -0.30 -31.71 17.67
CA GLU A 66 -1.34 -31.59 18.69
C GLU A 66 -1.81 -30.14 18.83
N ILE A 67 -3.12 -29.95 18.98
CA ILE A 67 -3.69 -28.66 19.38
C ILE A 67 -3.88 -28.70 20.89
N THR A 68 -3.09 -27.90 21.61
CA THR A 68 -2.99 -27.94 23.07
C THR A 68 -4.02 -27.07 23.77
N ASP A 69 -4.40 -25.93 23.19
CA ASP A 69 -5.43 -25.06 23.73
C ASP A 69 -6.20 -24.34 22.63
N ILE A 70 -7.52 -24.22 22.80
CA ILE A 70 -8.41 -23.50 21.89
C ILE A 70 -9.33 -22.62 22.73
N SER A 71 -9.17 -21.31 22.59
CA SER A 71 -10.01 -20.28 23.19
C SER A 71 -10.70 -19.45 22.10
N SER A 72 -11.68 -18.64 22.49
CA SER A 72 -12.33 -17.66 21.61
C SER A 72 -11.34 -16.60 21.09
N GLU A 73 -10.20 -16.44 21.75
CA GLU A 73 -9.25 -15.34 21.52
C GLU A 73 -7.82 -15.80 21.20
N SER A 74 -7.54 -17.10 21.37
CA SER A 74 -6.22 -17.69 21.11
C SER A 74 -6.30 -19.16 20.72
N ILE A 75 -5.27 -19.62 20.01
CA ILE A 75 -5.03 -21.03 19.72
C ILE A 75 -3.55 -21.33 19.97
N SER A 76 -3.29 -22.42 20.68
CA SER A 76 -1.94 -22.92 20.95
C SER A 76 -1.79 -24.30 20.33
N LEU A 77 -0.68 -24.52 19.64
CA LEU A 77 -0.41 -25.75 18.89
C LEU A 77 1.04 -26.18 19.05
N ILE A 78 1.26 -27.50 18.97
CA ILE A 78 2.58 -28.11 18.95
C ILE A 78 2.91 -28.50 17.51
N ASP A 79 4.04 -28.00 16.99
CA ASP A 79 4.55 -28.34 15.66
C ASP A 79 5.21 -29.74 15.64
N GLU A 80 5.50 -30.27 14.45
CA GLU A 80 6.19 -31.56 14.21
C GLU A 80 7.56 -31.70 14.89
N ASN A 81 8.14 -30.58 15.34
CA ASN A 81 9.41 -30.51 16.07
C ASN A 81 9.24 -30.52 17.60
N GLY A 82 8.01 -30.52 18.11
CA GLY A 82 7.70 -30.42 19.54
C GLY A 82 7.70 -28.98 20.09
N ASP A 83 7.80 -27.98 19.21
CA ASP A 83 7.79 -26.55 19.58
C ASP A 83 6.36 -26.03 19.74
N SER A 84 6.13 -25.21 20.78
CA SER A 84 4.84 -24.56 21.03
C SER A 84 4.71 -23.27 20.22
N ILE A 85 3.62 -23.14 19.48
CA ILE A 85 3.27 -21.97 18.67
C ILE A 85 1.94 -21.42 19.18
N ASP A 86 1.93 -20.14 19.57
CA ASP A 86 0.76 -19.47 20.13
C ASP A 86 0.30 -18.35 19.20
N TYR A 87 -0.99 -18.38 18.84
CA TYR A 87 -1.65 -17.37 18.04
C TYR A 87 -2.77 -16.71 18.85
N GLY A 88 -2.81 -15.38 18.92
CA GLY A 88 -3.80 -14.64 19.72
C GLY A 88 -4.27 -13.34 19.08
N LEU A 89 -5.51 -12.95 19.37
CA LEU A 89 -6.10 -11.67 18.94
C LEU A 89 -5.64 -10.47 19.79
N PHE A 90 -5.01 -10.74 20.93
CA PHE A 90 -4.46 -9.74 21.84
C PHE A 90 -2.96 -9.96 22.02
N TYR A 91 -2.21 -8.86 21.96
CA TYR A 91 -0.76 -8.84 22.18
C TYR A 91 -0.46 -9.31 23.60
N SER A 92 0.22 -10.45 23.75
CA SER A 92 0.66 -10.91 25.07
C SER A 92 1.88 -10.12 25.56
N ASP A 93 2.75 -9.62 24.66
CA ASP A 93 4.03 -9.02 25.10
C ASP A 93 4.63 -7.93 24.17
N GLY A 94 3.82 -7.31 23.31
CA GLY A 94 4.23 -6.12 22.55
C GLY A 94 5.24 -6.33 21.42
N GLU A 95 5.78 -7.53 21.22
CA GLU A 95 6.61 -7.87 20.07
C GLU A 95 5.78 -8.59 18.99
N PRO A 96 5.89 -8.22 17.70
CA PRO A 96 5.29 -8.99 16.63
C PRO A 96 5.93 -10.38 16.59
N TYR A 97 5.13 -11.45 16.53
CA TYR A 97 5.62 -12.80 16.27
C TYR A 97 6.21 -12.85 14.84
N LEU A 98 7.49 -12.49 14.74
CA LEU A 98 8.32 -12.65 13.55
C LEU A 98 9.15 -13.92 13.73
N GLY A 99 8.66 -15.03 13.17
CA GLY A 99 9.44 -16.27 13.06
C GLY A 99 9.19 -17.21 14.21
#